data_AF-A0A523PBY7-F1
#
_entry.id   AF-A0A523PBY7-F1
#
_cell.length_a   1.000
_cell.length_b   1.000
_cell.length_c   1.000
_cell.angle_alpha   90.00
_cell.angle_beta   90.00
_cell.angle_gamma   90.00
#
_symmetry.space_group_name_H-M   'P 1'
#
loop_
_entity.id
_entity.type
_entity.pdbx_description
1 polymer ?
#
loop_
_entity_poly.entity_id
_entity_poly.type
_entity_poly.pdbx_seq_one_letter_code
_entity_poly.pdbx_strand_id
1 'polypeptide(L)'
;MARPKMTIHLPHFLRRAWQLLEARRALLEGAPERALEHLSDPALALSPQADQLRLRAVDVLCRSAARRASQGRDASVVRLLGVVALEDPVRADEWARRLDRPAASATARSAGSDPSDPSDPSGSAGPSQSPLGSLLAEMRDGTGAEEGRPRPPSTPPSTAGPRPEPVVEAAGPPAEGRPIRFHLIVDDGGEFLAVMGPSIVLGHARAGQADIPLLADLESRHARILWAESFHAGPSWKIEPLGRGSVSIAGRELAAGAPVVLQHGDEVRLSPNLAFRFLLPEAASSSALLELTGGAESEGAARILLFSPGPAGRVRIGPNRRRHVPVAGLEHEVELSIARGYVKITCEGGVRVPCLGDDGVRAEIEKEVPCPPSRRVDVTVNARPSQRPPFGLTIAPLDPPTAGEAAS
;
A
#
# COMPACT_ATOMS: atom_id res chain seq x y z
N MET A 1 -16.40 -33.30 -28.26
CA MET A 1 -17.03 -31.97 -28.33
C MET A 1 -16.69 -31.20 -27.05
N ALA A 2 -15.74 -30.25 -27.12
CA ALA A 2 -15.38 -29.42 -25.97
C ALA A 2 -16.48 -28.38 -25.72
N ARG A 3 -17.03 -28.32 -24.50
CA ARG A 3 -18.02 -27.30 -24.15
C ARG A 3 -17.36 -25.90 -24.21
N PRO A 4 -17.98 -24.90 -24.83
CA PRO A 4 -17.44 -23.55 -24.85
C PRO A 4 -17.32 -23.01 -23.41
N LYS A 5 -16.13 -22.57 -23.02
CA LYS A 5 -15.91 -21.84 -21.76
C LYS A 5 -16.65 -20.50 -21.85
N MET A 6 -17.81 -20.38 -21.21
CA MET A 6 -18.45 -19.08 -21.02
C MET A 6 -17.50 -18.21 -20.17
N THR A 7 -16.87 -17.24 -20.81
CA THR A 7 -16.00 -16.27 -20.16
C THR A 7 -16.88 -15.17 -19.60
N ILE A 8 -17.17 -15.22 -18.29
CA ILE A 8 -17.88 -14.14 -17.62
C ILE A 8 -16.92 -12.95 -17.54
N HIS A 9 -17.26 -11.87 -18.24
CA HIS A 9 -16.46 -10.65 -18.22
C HIS A 9 -16.74 -9.89 -16.91
N LEU A 10 -15.92 -10.14 -15.89
CA LEU A 10 -16.00 -9.38 -14.64
C LEU A 10 -15.47 -7.95 -14.86
N PRO A 11 -16.09 -6.93 -14.25
CA PRO A 11 -15.51 -5.60 -14.14
C PRO A 11 -14.08 -5.63 -13.58
N HIS A 12 -13.22 -4.73 -14.06
CA HIS A 12 -11.78 -4.73 -13.74
C HIS A 12 -11.49 -4.76 -12.23
N PHE A 13 -12.20 -3.95 -11.43
CA PHE A 13 -12.01 -3.90 -9.98
C PHE A 13 -12.42 -5.20 -9.27
N LEU A 14 -13.51 -5.85 -9.70
CA LEU A 14 -13.93 -7.15 -9.15
C LEU A 14 -12.94 -8.24 -9.51
N ARG A 15 -12.41 -8.23 -10.73
CA ARG A 15 -11.35 -9.16 -11.15
C ARG A 15 -10.10 -8.99 -10.29
N ARG A 16 -9.66 -7.74 -10.06
CA ARG A 16 -8.52 -7.42 -9.17
C ARG A 16 -8.75 -7.95 -7.75
N ALA A 17 -9.89 -7.64 -7.15
CA ALA A 17 -10.23 -8.10 -5.80
C ALA A 17 -10.28 -9.64 -5.71
N TRP A 18 -10.90 -10.29 -6.70
CA TRP A 18 -10.99 -11.74 -6.76
C TRP A 18 -9.63 -12.42 -6.91
N GLN A 19 -8.75 -11.92 -7.80
CA GLN A 19 -7.41 -12.49 -7.96
C GLN A 19 -6.55 -12.33 -6.70
N LEU A 20 -6.64 -11.19 -6.00
CA LEU A 20 -5.97 -11.00 -4.71
C LEU A 20 -6.49 -11.97 -3.65
N LEU A 21 -7.80 -12.23 -3.61
CA LEU A 21 -8.42 -13.18 -2.69
C LEU A 21 -7.95 -14.62 -2.96
N GLU A 22 -7.99 -15.06 -4.22
CA GLU A 22 -7.54 -16.41 -4.62
C GLU A 22 -6.04 -16.60 -4.36
N ALA A 23 -5.21 -15.59 -4.63
CA ALA A 23 -3.79 -15.63 -4.30
C ALA A 23 -3.54 -15.79 -2.78
N ARG A 24 -4.28 -15.05 -1.95
CA ARG A 24 -4.21 -15.19 -0.48
C ARG A 24 -4.65 -16.58 -0.02
N ARG A 25 -5.76 -17.08 -0.58
CA ARG A 25 -6.27 -18.42 -0.29
C ARG A 25 -5.25 -19.50 -0.64
N ALA A 26 -4.65 -19.44 -1.83
CA ALA A 26 -3.63 -20.38 -2.27
C ALA A 26 -2.40 -20.38 -1.33
N LEU A 27 -1.97 -19.22 -0.84
CA LEU A 27 -0.88 -19.13 0.15
C LEU A 27 -1.26 -19.77 1.50
N LEU A 28 -2.50 -19.61 1.95
CA LEU A 28 -2.98 -20.23 3.19
C LEU A 28 -3.08 -21.76 3.07
N GLU A 29 -3.46 -22.25 1.89
CA GLU A 29 -3.51 -23.68 1.56
C GLU A 29 -2.10 -24.29 1.34
N GLY A 30 -1.03 -23.49 1.42
CA GLY A 30 0.34 -23.94 1.23
C GLY A 30 0.71 -24.22 -0.22
N ALA A 31 -0.01 -23.60 -1.18
CA ALA A 31 0.20 -23.72 -2.62
C ALA A 31 0.74 -22.38 -3.21
N PRO A 32 2.00 -21.99 -2.93
CA PRO A 32 2.56 -20.71 -3.36
C PRO A 32 2.69 -20.59 -4.88
N GLU A 33 2.87 -21.68 -5.64
CA GLU A 33 2.93 -21.66 -7.11
C GLU A 33 1.60 -21.17 -7.69
N ARG A 34 0.48 -21.71 -7.18
CA ARG A 34 -0.86 -21.29 -7.58
C ARG A 34 -1.13 -19.84 -7.20
N ALA A 35 -0.58 -19.37 -6.08
CA ALA A 35 -0.68 -17.95 -5.73
C ALA A 35 0.02 -17.05 -6.76
N LEU A 36 1.21 -17.43 -7.24
CA LEU A 36 1.93 -16.69 -8.28
C LEU A 36 1.17 -16.68 -9.62
N GLU A 37 0.51 -17.78 -9.98
CA GLU A 37 -0.36 -17.82 -11.17
C GLU A 37 -1.48 -16.77 -11.09
N HIS A 38 -2.18 -16.67 -9.95
CA HIS A 38 -3.20 -15.63 -9.74
C HIS A 38 -2.62 -14.22 -9.73
N LEU A 39 -1.44 -14.06 -9.13
CA LEU A 39 -0.75 -12.77 -9.04
C LEU A 39 -0.18 -12.30 -10.39
N SER A 40 -0.04 -13.19 -11.37
CA SER A 40 0.41 -12.86 -12.74
C SER A 40 -0.68 -12.20 -13.60
N ASP A 41 -1.90 -12.05 -13.09
CA ASP A 41 -2.99 -11.41 -13.84
C ASP A 41 -2.66 -9.93 -14.15
N PRO A 42 -2.79 -9.48 -15.41
CA PRO A 42 -2.52 -8.09 -15.80
C PRO A 42 -3.33 -7.05 -15.03
N ALA A 43 -4.52 -7.41 -14.51
CA ALA A 43 -5.35 -6.52 -13.70
C ALA A 43 -4.70 -6.15 -12.34
N LEU A 44 -3.65 -6.87 -11.95
CA LEU A 44 -2.86 -6.62 -10.75
C LEU A 44 -1.56 -5.86 -11.02
N ALA A 45 -1.31 -5.43 -12.26
CA ALA A 45 -0.15 -4.60 -12.57
C ALA A 45 -0.16 -3.34 -11.70
N LEU A 46 0.99 -3.01 -11.10
CA LEU A 46 1.19 -1.87 -10.20
C LEU A 46 0.40 -1.92 -8.88
N SER A 47 -0.16 -3.07 -8.50
CA SER A 47 -0.86 -3.23 -7.23
C SER A 47 0.13 -3.53 -6.10
N PRO A 48 0.34 -2.62 -5.12
CA PRO A 48 1.32 -2.84 -4.05
C PRO A 48 0.99 -4.08 -3.20
N GLN A 49 -0.30 -4.36 -3.01
CA GLN A 49 -0.75 -5.57 -2.32
C GLN A 49 -0.38 -6.86 -3.08
N ALA A 50 -0.38 -6.83 -4.41
CA ALA A 50 -0.01 -7.98 -5.22
C ALA A 50 1.50 -8.23 -5.11
N ASP A 51 2.31 -7.17 -5.17
CA ASP A 51 3.75 -7.25 -5.00
C ASP A 51 4.15 -7.82 -3.63
N GLN A 52 3.49 -7.37 -2.56
CA GLN A 52 3.69 -7.94 -1.23
C GLN A 52 3.35 -9.44 -1.15
N LEU A 53 2.27 -9.87 -1.81
CA LEU A 53 1.89 -11.29 -1.86
C LEU A 53 2.87 -12.10 -2.71
N ARG A 54 3.40 -11.56 -3.82
CA ARG A 54 4.42 -12.22 -4.65
C ARG A 54 5.70 -12.45 -3.85
N LEU A 55 6.19 -11.42 -3.14
CA LEU A 55 7.35 -11.53 -2.26
C LEU A 55 7.16 -12.62 -1.21
N ARG A 56 5.98 -12.68 -0.59
CA ARG A 56 5.64 -13.71 0.39
C ARG A 56 5.58 -15.12 -0.21
N ALA A 57 5.04 -15.27 -1.42
CA ALA A 57 4.99 -16.54 -2.13
C ALA A 57 6.40 -17.07 -2.45
N VAL A 58 7.27 -16.19 -2.98
CA VAL A 58 8.68 -16.47 -3.23
C VAL A 58 9.39 -16.92 -1.94
N ASP A 59 9.18 -16.23 -0.82
CA ASP A 59 9.75 -16.62 0.47
C ASP A 59 9.29 -17.99 0.99
N VAL A 60 8.04 -18.37 0.69
CA VAL A 60 7.53 -19.71 1.03
C VAL A 60 8.19 -20.77 0.14
N LEU A 61 8.36 -20.50 -1.15
CA LEU A 61 9.04 -21.39 -2.10
C LEU A 61 10.50 -21.63 -1.69
N CYS A 62 11.25 -20.57 -1.39
CA CYS A 62 12.65 -20.69 -0.95
C CYS A 62 12.80 -21.52 0.33
N ARG A 63 11.92 -21.30 1.33
CA ARG A 63 11.92 -22.12 2.56
C ARG A 63 11.54 -23.56 2.30
N SER A 64 10.61 -23.82 1.39
CA SER A 64 10.24 -25.17 0.97
C SER A 64 11.39 -25.86 0.24
N ALA A 65 12.12 -25.16 -0.62
CA ALA A 65 13.33 -25.66 -1.28
C ALA A 65 14.38 -26.06 -0.25
N ALA A 66 14.66 -25.20 0.74
CA ALA A 66 15.60 -25.50 1.82
C ALA A 66 15.22 -26.75 2.62
N ARG A 67 13.93 -26.91 2.98
CA ARG A 67 13.43 -28.12 3.66
C ARG A 67 13.57 -29.38 2.82
N ARG A 68 13.41 -29.28 1.50
CA ARG A 68 13.56 -30.42 0.58
C ARG A 68 15.03 -30.78 0.37
N ALA A 69 15.91 -29.80 0.33
CA ALA A 69 17.36 -30.01 0.30
C ALA A 69 17.84 -30.77 1.54
N SER A 70 17.37 -30.40 2.74
CA SER A 70 17.69 -31.14 3.98
C SER A 70 17.15 -32.58 4.01
N GLN A 71 16.22 -32.91 3.10
CA GLN A 71 15.67 -34.26 2.93
C GLN A 71 16.32 -35.04 1.79
N GLY A 72 17.36 -34.49 1.13
CA GLY A 72 18.02 -35.11 -0.03
C GLY A 72 17.14 -35.20 -1.28
N ARG A 73 16.17 -34.29 -1.45
CA ARG A 73 15.22 -34.28 -2.58
C ARG A 73 15.61 -33.27 -3.66
N ASP A 74 16.77 -33.47 -4.27
CA ASP A 74 17.42 -32.48 -5.16
C ASP A 74 16.55 -32.05 -6.35
N ALA A 75 15.87 -32.99 -7.01
CA ALA A 75 14.98 -32.68 -8.13
C ALA A 75 13.82 -31.74 -7.73
N SER A 76 13.31 -31.86 -6.50
CA SER A 76 12.28 -30.95 -5.99
C SER A 76 12.83 -29.56 -5.69
N VAL A 77 14.09 -29.46 -5.25
CA VAL A 77 14.77 -28.19 -4.98
C VAL A 77 14.94 -27.42 -6.27
N VAL A 78 15.47 -28.06 -7.32
CA VAL A 78 15.67 -27.46 -8.65
C VAL A 78 14.35 -26.92 -9.19
N ARG A 79 13.27 -27.71 -9.12
CA ARG A 79 11.95 -27.26 -9.58
C ARG A 79 11.44 -26.03 -8.84
N LEU A 80 11.55 -26.00 -7.52
CA LEU A 80 11.08 -24.86 -6.71
C LEU A 80 11.90 -23.60 -6.99
N LEU A 81 13.23 -23.72 -7.07
CA LEU A 81 14.10 -22.60 -7.42
C LEU A 81 13.90 -22.13 -8.86
N GLY A 82 13.51 -23.02 -9.78
CA GLY A 82 13.10 -22.65 -11.14
C GLY A 82 11.88 -21.72 -11.16
N VAL A 83 10.86 -21.98 -10.33
CA VAL A 83 9.71 -21.08 -10.18
C VAL A 83 10.15 -19.74 -9.57
N VAL A 84 11.02 -19.76 -8.57
CA VAL A 84 11.56 -18.53 -7.98
C VAL A 84 12.36 -17.73 -9.01
N ALA A 85 13.13 -18.39 -9.89
CA ALA A 85 13.95 -17.71 -10.89
C ALA A 85 13.14 -16.95 -11.95
N LEU A 86 11.91 -17.37 -12.24
CA LEU A 86 10.99 -16.67 -13.13
C LEU A 86 10.50 -15.34 -12.53
N GLU A 87 10.34 -15.29 -11.20
CA GLU A 87 9.85 -14.10 -10.49
C GLU A 87 11.00 -13.19 -10.01
N ASP A 88 12.07 -13.79 -9.46
CA ASP A 88 13.21 -13.11 -8.85
C ASP A 88 14.49 -13.94 -9.08
N PRO A 89 15.20 -13.72 -10.20
CA PRO A 89 16.38 -14.51 -10.57
C PRO A 89 17.54 -14.29 -9.59
N VAL A 90 17.68 -13.08 -9.03
CA VAL A 90 18.77 -12.76 -8.10
C VAL A 90 18.61 -13.57 -6.82
N ARG A 91 17.38 -13.65 -6.30
CA ARG A 91 17.07 -14.40 -5.10
C ARG A 91 17.17 -15.91 -5.32
N ALA A 92 16.75 -16.41 -6.49
CA ALA A 92 16.95 -17.81 -6.86
C ALA A 92 18.45 -18.19 -6.83
N ASP A 93 19.31 -17.38 -7.45
CA ASP A 93 20.76 -17.59 -7.49
C ASP A 93 21.39 -17.55 -6.09
N GLU A 94 20.95 -16.61 -5.23
CA GLU A 94 21.40 -16.53 -3.84
C GLU A 94 21.07 -17.82 -3.06
N TRP A 95 19.84 -18.31 -3.19
CA TRP A 95 19.40 -19.53 -2.52
C TRP A 95 20.08 -20.78 -3.08
N ALA A 96 20.31 -20.87 -4.40
CA ALA A 96 21.07 -21.95 -5.01
C ALA A 96 22.50 -22.03 -4.42
N ARG A 97 23.22 -20.90 -4.37
CA ARG A 97 24.56 -20.83 -3.74
C ARG A 97 24.54 -21.19 -2.27
N ARG A 98 23.48 -20.83 -1.55
CA ARG A 98 23.33 -21.14 -0.13
C ARG A 98 23.11 -22.64 0.11
N LEU A 99 22.37 -23.32 -0.77
CA LEU A 99 22.09 -24.74 -0.67
C LEU A 99 23.24 -25.62 -1.18
N ASP A 100 23.97 -25.16 -2.20
CA ASP A 100 25.17 -25.85 -2.72
C ASP A 100 26.37 -25.76 -1.78
N ARG A 101 26.37 -24.84 -0.81
CA ARG A 101 27.45 -24.72 0.16
C ARG A 101 27.54 -26.02 0.96
N PRO A 102 28.60 -26.83 0.81
CA PRO A 102 28.69 -28.12 1.45
C PRO A 102 28.56 -27.96 2.97
N ALA A 103 27.78 -28.84 3.60
CA ALA A 103 27.56 -28.89 5.06
C ALA A 103 28.86 -29.07 5.88
N ALA A 104 30.02 -29.19 5.22
CA ALA A 104 31.36 -29.28 5.80
C ALA A 104 31.71 -28.17 6.81
N SER A 105 30.98 -27.05 6.83
CA SER A 105 31.17 -25.97 7.82
C SER A 105 30.38 -26.13 9.13
N ALA A 106 29.56 -27.18 9.29
CA ALA A 106 28.86 -27.48 10.54
C ALA A 106 29.66 -28.41 11.47
N THR A 107 30.51 -29.29 10.92
CA THR A 107 31.29 -30.25 11.73
C THR A 107 32.54 -29.62 12.36
N ALA A 108 33.05 -28.50 11.82
CA ALA A 108 34.24 -27.83 12.33
C ALA A 108 34.03 -26.99 13.61
N ARG A 109 32.80 -26.91 14.15
CA ARG A 109 32.50 -26.18 15.42
C ARG A 109 32.22 -27.07 16.63
N SER A 110 32.41 -28.39 16.51
CA SER A 110 32.23 -29.35 17.62
C SER A 110 33.53 -29.98 18.14
N ALA A 111 34.68 -29.68 17.55
CA ALA A 111 35.98 -30.22 17.98
C ALA A 111 36.92 -29.08 18.37
N GLY A 112 36.87 -28.72 19.65
CA GLY A 112 37.75 -27.74 20.28
C GLY A 112 38.18 -28.26 21.66
N SER A 113 39.02 -29.29 21.66
CA SER A 113 39.95 -29.61 22.73
C SER A 113 41.33 -29.91 22.12
N ASP A 114 42.24 -28.97 22.37
CA ASP A 114 43.70 -29.01 22.47
C ASP A 114 44.64 -29.42 21.31
N PRO A 115 45.86 -28.84 21.28
CA PRO A 115 46.69 -28.70 20.10
C PRO A 115 47.92 -29.61 20.10
N SER A 116 48.34 -30.04 18.92
CA SER A 116 49.72 -30.45 18.60
C SER A 116 49.89 -30.53 17.07
N ASP A 117 50.55 -29.51 16.52
CA ASP A 117 51.62 -29.46 15.49
C ASP A 117 51.78 -30.55 14.38
N PRO A 118 52.56 -30.30 13.30
CA PRO A 118 52.01 -30.15 11.95
C PRO A 118 52.55 -31.20 10.97
N SER A 119 51.81 -31.48 9.89
CA SER A 119 52.36 -32.09 8.67
C SER A 119 51.44 -31.84 7.48
N ASP A 120 52.00 -31.21 6.46
CA ASP A 120 51.46 -31.08 5.10
C ASP A 120 51.05 -32.45 4.52
N PRO A 121 50.03 -32.47 3.64
CA PRO A 121 50.41 -32.56 2.23
C PRO A 121 49.57 -31.69 1.29
N SER A 122 50.29 -31.18 0.29
CA SER A 122 49.76 -30.64 -0.96
C SER A 122 48.82 -31.63 -1.65
N GLY A 123 47.59 -31.19 -1.93
CA GLY A 123 46.64 -31.88 -2.79
C GLY A 123 45.80 -30.86 -3.55
N SER A 124 46.15 -30.64 -4.82
CA SER A 124 45.40 -29.78 -5.74
C SER A 124 44.04 -30.41 -6.06
N ALA A 125 42.97 -29.89 -5.47
CA ALA A 125 41.60 -30.17 -5.91
C ALA A 125 41.20 -29.11 -6.96
N GLY A 126 41.05 -29.54 -8.21
CA GLY A 126 40.47 -28.71 -9.26
C GLY A 126 39.00 -28.36 -8.96
N PRO A 127 38.46 -27.29 -9.57
CA PRO A 127 37.08 -26.87 -9.35
C PRO A 127 36.11 -27.93 -9.88
N SER A 128 35.43 -28.65 -8.97
CA SER A 128 34.29 -29.48 -9.35
C SER A 128 33.13 -28.57 -9.73
N GLN A 129 32.79 -28.58 -11.02
CA GLN A 129 31.59 -27.89 -11.50
C GLN A 129 30.37 -28.64 -10.96
N SER A 130 29.55 -27.96 -10.15
CA SER A 130 28.30 -28.51 -9.64
C SER A 130 27.36 -28.82 -10.82
N PRO A 131 26.78 -30.04 -10.91
CA PRO A 131 25.83 -30.39 -11.96
C PRO A 131 24.58 -29.50 -11.95
N LEU A 132 24.27 -28.85 -10.82
CA LEU A 132 23.11 -27.96 -10.67
C LEU A 132 23.36 -26.57 -11.30
N GLY A 133 24.59 -26.06 -11.22
CA GLY A 133 24.99 -24.82 -11.88
C GLY A 133 25.04 -24.93 -13.41
N SER A 134 25.40 -26.12 -13.91
CA SER A 134 25.44 -26.40 -15.35
C SER A 134 24.03 -26.44 -15.96
N LEU A 135 23.07 -27.03 -15.24
CA LEU A 135 21.69 -27.21 -15.72
C LEU A 135 20.88 -25.88 -15.73
N LEU A 136 21.18 -24.95 -14.81
CA LEU A 136 20.58 -23.61 -14.81
C LEU A 136 21.16 -22.69 -15.89
N ALA A 137 22.43 -22.86 -16.25
CA ALA A 137 23.04 -22.15 -17.38
C ALA A 137 22.40 -22.60 -18.71
N GLU A 138 22.14 -23.90 -18.88
CA GLU A 138 21.53 -24.47 -20.08
C GLU A 138 20.08 -23.99 -20.30
N MET A 139 19.33 -23.71 -19.22
CA MET A 139 17.99 -23.11 -19.32
C MET A 139 17.98 -21.63 -19.74
N ARG A 140 19.11 -20.91 -19.60
CA ARG A 140 19.23 -19.49 -19.99
C ARG A 140 19.45 -19.30 -21.49
N ASP A 141 20.05 -20.29 -22.17
CA ASP A 141 20.41 -20.19 -23.60
C ASP A 141 19.28 -20.63 -24.55
N GLY A 142 18.12 -21.05 -24.02
CA GLY A 142 16.98 -21.56 -24.80
C GLY A 142 16.04 -20.50 -25.40
N THR A 143 16.33 -19.20 -25.29
CA THR A 143 15.45 -18.11 -25.76
C THR A 143 16.11 -17.30 -26.88
N GLY A 144 16.18 -17.88 -28.07
CA GLY A 144 16.61 -17.16 -29.28
C GLY A 144 16.01 -17.71 -30.56
N ALA A 145 14.89 -17.14 -31.01
CA ALA A 145 14.51 -17.00 -32.44
C ALA A 145 13.16 -16.27 -32.58
N GLU A 146 13.18 -14.94 -32.64
CA GLU A 146 12.19 -14.19 -33.42
C GLU A 146 12.93 -13.15 -34.29
N GLU A 147 13.29 -13.59 -35.49
CA GLU A 147 13.66 -12.74 -36.61
C GLU A 147 12.42 -12.09 -37.21
N GLY A 148 12.53 -10.79 -37.52
CA GLY A 148 11.81 -10.20 -38.65
C GLY A 148 10.48 -9.51 -38.33
N ARG A 149 10.53 -8.31 -37.75
CA ARG A 149 9.48 -7.30 -37.97
C ARG A 149 10.02 -6.08 -38.73
N PRO A 150 9.37 -5.65 -39.82
CA PRO A 150 9.80 -4.52 -40.63
C PRO A 150 9.61 -3.19 -39.89
N ARG A 151 10.61 -2.31 -39.99
CA ARG A 151 10.58 -0.92 -39.52
C ARG A 151 9.49 -0.12 -40.26
N PRO A 152 8.55 0.53 -39.56
CA PRO A 152 7.69 1.52 -40.20
C PRO A 152 8.47 2.79 -40.55
N PRO A 153 8.02 3.56 -41.56
CA PRO A 153 8.70 4.75 -42.05
C PRO A 153 8.72 5.88 -41.00
N SER A 154 9.87 6.52 -40.89
CA SER A 154 10.15 7.67 -40.04
C SER A 154 9.38 8.92 -40.50
N THR A 155 8.45 9.38 -39.66
CA THR A 155 7.78 10.67 -39.81
C THR A 155 8.73 11.80 -39.40
N PRO A 156 8.84 12.91 -40.15
CA PRO A 156 9.71 14.02 -39.79
C PRO A 156 9.24 14.76 -38.53
N PRO A 157 10.16 15.38 -37.77
CA PRO A 157 9.84 16.07 -36.52
C PRO A 157 8.98 17.31 -36.77
N SER A 158 7.74 17.27 -36.28
CA SER A 158 6.84 18.42 -36.24
C SER A 158 7.33 19.44 -35.24
N THR A 159 7.79 20.58 -35.73
CA THR A 159 8.20 21.77 -34.97
C THR A 159 6.95 22.49 -34.46
N ALA A 160 6.23 21.89 -33.51
CA ALA A 160 5.17 22.58 -32.77
C ALA A 160 5.84 23.44 -31.69
N GLY A 161 5.77 24.76 -31.85
CA GLY A 161 6.24 25.71 -30.84
C GLY A 161 5.63 25.46 -29.46
N PRO A 162 6.26 25.98 -28.39
CA PRO A 162 5.82 25.77 -27.02
C PRO A 162 4.35 26.19 -26.87
N ARG A 163 3.49 25.20 -26.65
CA ARG A 163 2.07 25.40 -26.37
C ARG A 163 2.00 26.12 -25.02
N PRO A 164 1.37 27.30 -24.91
CA PRO A 164 1.29 28.02 -23.64
C PRO A 164 0.66 27.08 -22.61
N GLU A 165 1.38 26.86 -21.51
CA GLU A 165 0.87 26.03 -20.42
C GLU A 165 -0.46 26.62 -19.93
N PRO A 166 -1.50 25.80 -19.74
CA PRO A 166 -2.74 26.28 -19.15
C PRO A 166 -2.41 26.82 -17.77
N VAL A 167 -2.58 28.12 -17.59
CA VAL A 167 -2.52 28.78 -16.28
C VAL A 167 -3.46 28.01 -15.37
N VAL A 168 -2.90 27.33 -14.37
CA VAL A 168 -3.66 26.54 -13.40
C VAL A 168 -4.46 27.53 -12.56
N GLU A 169 -5.67 27.83 -13.01
CA GLU A 169 -6.62 28.66 -12.30
C GLU A 169 -6.92 27.98 -10.97
N ALA A 170 -6.48 28.61 -9.88
CA ALA A 170 -6.64 28.07 -8.54
C ALA A 170 -8.13 27.82 -8.30
N ALA A 171 -8.49 26.55 -8.05
CA ALA A 171 -9.85 26.16 -7.71
C ALA A 171 -10.34 27.09 -6.58
N GLY A 172 -11.48 27.74 -6.81
CA GLY A 172 -12.08 28.64 -5.83
C GLY A 172 -12.28 27.96 -4.47
N PRO A 173 -12.43 28.74 -3.38
CA PRO A 173 -12.64 28.17 -2.04
C PRO A 173 -13.82 27.19 -2.05
N PRO A 174 -13.71 26.05 -1.32
CA PRO A 174 -14.74 25.02 -1.33
C PRO A 174 -16.09 25.62 -0.92
N ALA A 175 -17.16 25.22 -1.61
CA ALA A 175 -18.53 25.59 -1.27
C ALA A 175 -18.77 25.36 0.23
N GLU A 176 -19.16 26.43 0.92
CA GLU A 176 -19.11 26.52 2.38
C GLU A 176 -19.79 25.31 3.04
N GLY A 177 -19.01 24.56 3.83
CA GLY A 177 -19.53 23.52 4.74
C GLY A 177 -19.37 22.06 4.29
N ARG A 178 -18.98 21.76 3.04
CA ARG A 178 -18.68 20.36 2.66
C ARG A 178 -17.28 19.95 3.15
N PRO A 179 -17.11 18.75 3.74
CA PRO A 179 -15.79 18.24 4.08
C PRO A 179 -14.86 18.14 2.87
N ILE A 180 -13.60 18.50 3.07
CA ILE A 180 -12.54 18.27 2.09
C ILE A 180 -12.16 16.79 2.14
N ARG A 181 -12.00 16.18 0.96
CA ARG A 181 -11.66 14.75 0.83
C ARG A 181 -10.67 14.53 -0.29
N PHE A 182 -9.74 13.61 -0.10
CA PHE A 182 -8.77 13.19 -1.11
C PHE A 182 -8.17 11.83 -0.78
N HIS A 183 -7.62 11.16 -1.78
CA HIS A 183 -6.82 9.95 -1.58
C HIS A 183 -5.39 10.32 -1.19
N LEU A 184 -4.88 9.67 -0.14
CA LEU A 184 -3.49 9.73 0.27
C LEU A 184 -2.89 8.33 0.17
N ILE A 185 -1.88 8.16 -0.69
CA ILE A 185 -1.10 6.94 -0.80
C ILE A 185 0.27 7.22 -0.20
N VAL A 186 0.71 6.34 0.68
CA VAL A 186 1.99 6.46 1.39
C VAL A 186 2.82 5.23 1.09
N ASP A 187 4.04 5.42 0.56
CA ASP A 187 4.97 4.31 0.30
C ASP A 187 5.20 3.50 1.58
N ASP A 188 5.06 2.18 1.53
CA ASP A 188 5.11 1.26 2.68
C ASP A 188 4.10 1.54 3.83
N GLY A 189 3.39 2.67 3.79
CA GLY A 189 2.36 3.07 4.74
C GLY A 189 0.97 2.65 4.33
N GLY A 190 0.71 2.47 3.02
CA GLY A 190 -0.55 2.03 2.41
C GLY A 190 -1.45 3.17 1.93
N GLU A 191 -2.72 2.84 1.66
CA GLU A 191 -3.71 3.77 1.12
C GLU A 191 -4.66 4.27 2.21
N PHE A 192 -5.03 5.55 2.12
CA PHE A 192 -5.89 6.25 3.07
C PHE A 192 -6.89 7.15 2.34
N LEU A 193 -8.09 7.25 2.91
CA LEU A 193 -9.03 8.32 2.60
C LEU A 193 -8.79 9.45 3.61
N ALA A 194 -8.30 10.60 3.16
CA ALA A 194 -8.15 11.78 4.01
C ALA A 194 -9.43 12.61 3.99
N VAL A 195 -9.94 12.96 5.16
CA VAL A 195 -11.17 13.75 5.33
C VAL A 195 -10.93 14.86 6.35
N MET A 196 -11.33 16.09 6.01
CA MET A 196 -11.30 17.24 6.91
C MET A 196 -12.65 17.96 6.89
N GLY A 197 -13.24 18.14 8.07
CA GLY A 197 -14.44 18.93 8.23
C GLY A 197 -14.94 18.90 9.68
N PRO A 198 -15.76 19.88 10.10
CA PRO A 198 -16.32 19.90 11.44
C PRO A 198 -17.42 18.83 11.65
N SER A 199 -18.02 18.35 10.56
CA SER A 199 -19.09 17.36 10.54
C SER A 199 -18.89 16.45 9.33
N ILE A 200 -18.73 15.16 9.57
CA ILE A 200 -18.43 14.15 8.55
C ILE A 200 -19.50 13.06 8.63
N VAL A 201 -20.26 12.86 7.56
CA VAL A 201 -21.34 11.89 7.47
C VAL A 201 -20.82 10.55 6.94
N LEU A 202 -21.15 9.47 7.65
CA LEU A 202 -20.95 8.10 7.22
C LEU A 202 -22.29 7.54 6.73
N GLY A 203 -22.27 6.77 5.65
CA GLY A 203 -23.48 6.20 5.08
C GLY A 203 -23.23 5.34 3.86
N HIS A 204 -24.30 4.87 3.25
CA HIS A 204 -24.20 3.96 2.12
C HIS A 204 -23.65 4.66 0.87
N ALA A 205 -22.61 4.05 0.25
CA ALA A 205 -21.94 4.57 -0.93
C ALA A 205 -22.88 4.92 -2.11
N ARG A 206 -23.90 4.10 -2.36
CA ARG A 206 -24.83 4.30 -3.48
C ARG A 206 -25.80 5.47 -3.29
N ALA A 207 -25.97 5.95 -2.07
CA ALA A 207 -26.91 7.03 -1.79
C ALA A 207 -26.36 8.41 -2.16
N GLY A 208 -25.03 8.56 -2.33
CA GLY A 208 -24.40 9.84 -2.70
C GLY A 208 -24.47 10.95 -1.64
N GLN A 209 -24.98 10.67 -0.43
CA GLN A 209 -25.17 11.64 0.65
C GLN A 209 -24.11 11.57 1.76
N ALA A 210 -23.21 10.58 1.70
CA ALA A 210 -22.18 10.36 2.70
C ALA A 210 -20.84 11.01 2.30
N ASP A 211 -20.16 11.61 3.28
CA ASP A 211 -18.79 12.09 3.13
C ASP A 211 -17.79 10.92 3.18
N ILE A 212 -18.09 9.90 3.98
CA ILE A 212 -17.38 8.62 3.99
C ILE A 212 -18.36 7.55 3.46
N PRO A 213 -18.35 7.28 2.15
CA PRO A 213 -19.22 6.28 1.55
C PRO A 213 -18.73 4.87 1.88
N LEU A 214 -19.63 4.03 2.38
CA LEU A 214 -19.33 2.65 2.78
C LEU A 214 -20.26 1.68 2.03
N LEU A 215 -19.69 0.60 1.51
CA LEU A 215 -20.44 -0.46 0.83
C LEU A 215 -20.94 -1.50 1.84
N ALA A 216 -21.95 -1.11 2.62
CA ALA A 216 -22.58 -1.95 3.62
C ALA A 216 -24.08 -1.63 3.72
N ASP A 217 -24.81 -2.45 4.47
CA ASP A 217 -26.23 -2.24 4.82
C ASP A 217 -26.36 -1.09 5.83
N LEU A 218 -26.25 0.14 5.32
CA LEU A 218 -26.35 1.39 6.04
C LEU A 218 -27.44 2.26 5.42
N GLU A 219 -27.91 3.22 6.19
CA GLU A 219 -28.74 4.30 5.65
C GLU A 219 -27.90 5.27 4.81
N SER A 220 -28.56 6.13 4.04
CA SER A 220 -27.88 7.17 3.23
C SER A 220 -27.02 8.09 4.10
N ARG A 221 -27.51 8.40 5.30
CA ARG A 221 -26.85 9.17 6.36
C ARG A 221 -27.04 8.42 7.66
N HIS A 222 -26.13 7.50 7.95
CA HIS A 222 -26.27 6.53 9.03
C HIS A 222 -25.65 7.01 10.35
N ALA A 223 -24.50 7.68 10.28
CA ALA A 223 -23.87 8.29 11.45
C ALA A 223 -23.14 9.57 11.06
N ARG A 224 -22.84 10.40 12.05
CA ARG A 224 -22.07 11.63 11.89
C ARG A 224 -20.92 11.65 12.89
N ILE A 225 -19.71 11.84 12.41
CA ILE A 225 -18.55 12.18 13.24
C ILE A 225 -18.45 13.71 13.30
N LEU A 226 -18.37 14.25 14.51
CA LEU A 226 -18.34 15.67 14.80
C LEU A 226 -17.01 16.02 15.45
N TRP A 227 -16.38 17.09 14.97
CA TRP A 227 -15.34 17.78 15.71
C TRP A 227 -15.97 18.82 16.61
N ALA A 228 -15.64 18.80 17.91
CA ALA A 228 -16.15 19.79 18.85
C ALA A 228 -15.06 20.22 19.84
N GLU A 229 -14.99 21.53 20.07
CA GLU A 229 -14.17 22.12 21.12
C GLU A 229 -15.06 22.45 22.32
N SER A 230 -14.69 21.93 23.49
CA SER A 230 -15.35 22.25 24.77
C SER A 230 -14.40 23.06 25.64
N PHE A 231 -14.93 24.07 26.32
CA PHE A 231 -14.13 24.88 27.26
C PHE A 231 -13.53 24.04 28.39
N HIS A 232 -14.25 23.02 28.87
CA HIS A 232 -13.80 22.19 29.99
C HIS A 232 -13.07 20.92 29.58
N ALA A 233 -13.52 20.30 28.48
CA ALA A 233 -13.00 19.01 28.04
C ALA A 233 -11.96 19.13 26.91
N GLY A 234 -11.78 20.33 26.38
CA GLY A 234 -10.91 20.57 25.24
C GLY A 234 -11.47 20.05 23.91
N PRO A 235 -10.61 19.94 22.90
CA PRO A 235 -10.96 19.42 21.57
C PRO A 235 -11.25 17.91 21.62
N SER A 236 -12.33 17.47 20.97
CA SER A 236 -12.75 16.07 20.97
C SER A 236 -13.54 15.68 19.72
N TRP A 237 -13.39 14.42 19.32
CA TRP A 237 -14.26 13.80 18.32
C TRP A 237 -15.47 13.17 19.00
N LYS A 238 -16.64 13.31 18.37
CA LYS A 238 -17.89 12.69 18.80
C LYS A 238 -18.50 11.92 17.66
N ILE A 239 -19.29 10.89 17.96
CA ILE A 239 -20.15 10.22 17.00
C ILE A 239 -21.61 10.35 17.41
N GLU A 240 -22.47 10.59 16.43
CA GLU A 240 -23.91 10.73 16.60
C GLU A 240 -24.62 9.80 15.60
N PRO A 241 -25.51 8.91 16.06
CA PRO A 241 -26.34 8.10 15.18
C PRO A 241 -27.31 9.00 14.41
N LEU A 242 -27.43 8.79 13.11
CA LEU A 242 -28.38 9.47 12.24
C LEU A 242 -29.45 8.47 11.76
N GLY A 243 -30.68 8.97 11.60
CA GLY A 243 -31.78 8.16 11.07
C GLY A 243 -32.21 7.03 12.01
N ARG A 244 -32.53 5.85 11.45
CA ARG A 244 -33.03 4.68 12.22
C ARG A 244 -31.98 3.58 12.38
N GLY A 245 -30.81 3.73 11.77
CA GLY A 245 -29.70 2.79 11.91
C GLY A 245 -29.18 2.72 13.34
N SER A 246 -28.80 1.52 13.79
CA SER A 246 -28.19 1.34 15.11
C SER A 246 -26.69 1.55 15.04
N VAL A 247 -26.19 2.38 15.95
CA VAL A 247 -24.75 2.57 16.17
C VAL A 247 -24.44 2.13 17.59
N SER A 248 -23.40 1.33 17.77
CA SER A 248 -22.96 0.91 19.10
C SER A 248 -21.46 1.10 19.29
N ILE A 249 -21.05 1.36 20.54
CA ILE A 249 -19.65 1.45 20.95
C ILE A 249 -19.41 0.39 22.02
N ALA A 250 -18.45 -0.50 21.80
CA ALA A 250 -18.16 -1.62 22.71
C ALA A 250 -19.42 -2.43 23.10
N GLY A 251 -20.33 -2.63 22.14
CA GLY A 251 -21.58 -3.36 22.33
C GLY A 251 -22.73 -2.57 22.98
N ARG A 252 -22.50 -1.33 23.42
CA ARG A 252 -23.55 -0.44 23.93
C ARG A 252 -24.15 0.37 22.79
N GLU A 253 -25.43 0.15 22.50
CA GLU A 253 -26.18 0.94 21.53
C GLU A 253 -26.32 2.40 21.98
N LEU A 254 -26.14 3.33 21.04
CA LEU A 254 -26.24 4.75 21.26
C LEU A 254 -27.67 5.23 20.99
N ALA A 255 -28.16 6.18 21.80
CA ALA A 255 -29.45 6.81 21.55
C ALA A 255 -29.40 7.67 20.28
N ALA A 256 -30.45 7.61 19.47
CA ALA A 256 -30.56 8.38 18.23
C ALA A 256 -30.40 9.90 18.50
N GLY A 257 -29.56 10.57 17.70
CA GLY A 257 -29.30 12.01 17.81
C GLY A 257 -28.50 12.45 19.04
N ALA A 258 -28.06 11.52 19.90
CA ALA A 258 -27.25 11.85 21.07
C ALA A 258 -25.75 11.67 20.76
N PRO A 259 -24.95 12.75 20.64
CA PRO A 259 -23.52 12.63 20.34
C PRO A 259 -22.75 12.07 21.54
N VAL A 260 -21.88 11.10 21.29
CA VAL A 260 -21.01 10.47 22.29
C VAL A 260 -19.54 10.72 21.93
N VAL A 261 -18.74 11.11 22.92
CA VAL A 261 -17.29 11.33 22.74
C VAL A 261 -16.59 10.01 22.44
N LEU A 262 -15.80 10.00 21.36
CA LEU A 262 -14.99 8.86 20.97
C LEU A 262 -13.66 8.86 21.73
N GLN A 263 -13.28 7.70 22.26
CA GLN A 263 -12.02 7.45 22.95
C GLN A 263 -11.08 6.61 22.09
N HIS A 264 -9.77 6.77 22.30
CA HIS A 264 -8.77 5.93 21.63
C HIS A 264 -9.02 4.44 21.91
N GLY A 265 -9.14 3.66 20.85
CA GLY A 265 -9.37 2.22 20.90
C GLY A 265 -10.84 1.81 20.82
N ASP A 266 -11.78 2.76 20.85
CA ASP A 266 -13.21 2.46 20.73
C ASP A 266 -13.50 1.68 19.44
N GLU A 267 -14.19 0.55 19.59
CA GLU A 267 -14.77 -0.19 18.47
C GLU A 267 -16.21 0.30 18.28
N VAL A 268 -16.42 1.01 17.17
CA VAL A 268 -17.72 1.51 16.76
C VAL A 268 -18.30 0.58 15.72
N ARG A 269 -19.49 0.05 15.99
CA ARG A 269 -20.22 -0.80 15.06
C ARG A 269 -21.41 -0.03 14.48
N LEU A 270 -21.46 0.05 13.15
CA LEU A 270 -22.52 0.71 12.37
C LEU A 270 -23.55 -0.30 11.86
N SER A 271 -23.16 -1.56 11.68
CA SER A 271 -24.08 -2.65 11.33
C SER A 271 -23.49 -3.98 11.79
N PRO A 272 -24.23 -5.10 11.74
CA PRO A 272 -23.68 -6.40 12.14
C PRO A 272 -22.38 -6.81 11.42
N ASN A 273 -22.17 -6.30 10.19
CA ASN A 273 -21.02 -6.65 9.34
C ASN A 273 -20.05 -5.49 9.12
N LEU A 274 -20.27 -4.34 9.76
CA LEU A 274 -19.42 -3.17 9.59
C LEU A 274 -19.12 -2.51 10.94
N ALA A 275 -17.83 -2.48 11.27
CA ALA A 275 -17.30 -1.74 12.38
C ALA A 275 -16.01 -1.04 11.99
N PHE A 276 -15.58 -0.10 12.82
CA PHE A 276 -14.26 0.50 12.74
C PHE A 276 -13.69 0.69 14.14
N ARG A 277 -12.36 0.73 14.23
CA ARG A 277 -11.66 1.15 15.43
C ARG A 277 -11.27 2.61 15.33
N PHE A 278 -11.60 3.40 16.33
CA PHE A 278 -11.21 4.81 16.42
C PHE A 278 -9.86 4.93 17.13
N LEU A 279 -8.87 5.56 16.50
CA LEU A 279 -7.53 5.71 17.04
C LEU A 279 -7.12 7.18 17.13
N LEU A 280 -6.40 7.53 18.20
CA LEU A 280 -5.71 8.80 18.41
C LEU A 280 -4.22 8.50 18.62
N PRO A 281 -3.45 8.23 17.56
CA PRO A 281 -2.08 7.73 17.69
C PRO A 281 -1.15 8.68 18.44
N GLU A 282 -1.35 9.98 18.26
CA GLU A 282 -0.54 11.03 18.86
C GLU A 282 -1.39 11.99 19.71
N ALA A 283 -1.12 12.05 21.01
CA ALA A 283 -1.88 12.89 21.95
C ALA A 283 -1.79 14.40 21.69
N ALA A 284 -0.69 14.86 21.06
CA ALA A 284 -0.51 16.26 20.70
C ALA A 284 -1.26 16.65 19.41
N SER A 285 -1.71 15.65 18.64
CA SER A 285 -2.51 15.86 17.45
C SER A 285 -3.98 15.65 17.75
N SER A 286 -4.80 16.53 17.21
CA SER A 286 -6.25 16.39 17.23
C SER A 286 -6.78 15.54 16.08
N SER A 287 -5.91 15.09 15.18
CA SER A 287 -6.29 14.21 14.07
C SER A 287 -6.44 12.76 14.53
N ALA A 288 -7.43 12.07 13.96
CA ALA A 288 -7.76 10.70 14.30
C ALA A 288 -7.60 9.76 13.09
N LEU A 289 -7.60 8.46 13.37
CA LEU A 289 -7.57 7.39 12.37
C LEU A 289 -8.76 6.46 12.60
N LEU A 290 -9.53 6.17 11.55
CA LEU A 290 -10.53 5.10 11.55
C LEU A 290 -9.94 3.90 10.83
N GLU A 291 -9.82 2.77 11.52
CA GLU A 291 -9.45 1.49 10.90
C GLU A 291 -10.72 0.68 10.66
N LEU A 292 -11.13 0.55 9.41
CA LEU A 292 -12.29 -0.25 9.04
C LEU A 292 -11.97 -1.74 9.27
N THR A 293 -12.92 -2.49 9.83
CA THR A 293 -12.76 -3.92 10.11
C THR A 293 -13.61 -4.77 9.16
N GLY A 294 -13.42 -6.09 9.18
CA GLY A 294 -14.21 -7.01 8.35
C GLY A 294 -13.94 -6.92 6.84
N GLY A 295 -12.81 -6.30 6.44
CA GLY A 295 -12.48 -6.09 5.03
C GLY A 295 -13.29 -4.97 4.36
N ALA A 296 -13.96 -4.13 5.15
CA ALA A 296 -14.65 -2.96 4.64
C ALA A 296 -13.66 -1.90 4.15
N GLU A 297 -14.05 -1.19 3.11
CA GLU A 297 -13.27 -0.14 2.47
C GLU A 297 -14.19 1.05 2.14
N SER A 298 -13.61 2.26 2.10
CA SER A 298 -14.25 3.47 1.62
C SER A 298 -13.38 4.05 0.51
N GLU A 299 -13.93 4.16 -0.70
CA GLU A 299 -13.19 4.57 -1.90
C GLU A 299 -11.90 3.75 -2.13
N GLY A 300 -11.90 2.46 -1.77
CA GLY A 300 -10.72 1.59 -1.88
C GLY A 300 -9.70 1.71 -0.74
N ALA A 301 -9.93 2.59 0.23
CA ALA A 301 -9.11 2.70 1.43
C ALA A 301 -9.76 1.99 2.64
N ALA A 302 -9.02 1.09 3.28
CA ALA A 302 -9.42 0.45 4.54
C ALA A 302 -9.19 1.34 5.78
N ARG A 303 -8.49 2.47 5.62
CA ARG A 303 -8.15 3.40 6.69
C ARG A 303 -8.51 4.82 6.30
N ILE A 304 -9.07 5.56 7.24
CA ILE A 304 -9.55 6.93 7.02
C ILE A 304 -8.83 7.85 8.00
N LEU A 305 -8.14 8.87 7.48
CA LEU A 305 -7.49 9.90 8.27
C LEU A 305 -8.45 11.08 8.46
N LEU A 306 -8.78 11.38 9.71
CA LEU A 306 -9.61 12.52 10.07
C LEU A 306 -8.71 13.67 10.51
N PHE A 307 -8.63 14.72 9.69
CA PHE A 307 -7.95 15.96 10.04
C PHE A 307 -8.90 16.82 10.86
N SER A 308 -8.52 17.18 12.08
CA SER A 308 -9.26 18.18 12.84
C SER A 308 -9.10 19.55 12.16
N PRO A 309 -10.15 20.37 12.06
CA PRO A 309 -10.01 21.76 11.65
C PRO A 309 -8.99 22.53 12.52
N GLY A 310 -8.21 23.42 11.91
CA GLY A 310 -7.29 24.31 12.62
C GLY A 310 -5.86 23.76 12.81
N PRO A 311 -5.02 24.46 13.62
CA PRO A 311 -3.57 24.21 13.68
C PRO A 311 -3.17 22.92 14.41
N ALA A 312 -4.12 22.28 15.11
CA ALA A 312 -3.93 20.97 15.75
C ALA A 312 -4.19 19.78 14.79
N GLY A 313 -4.72 20.06 13.59
CA GLY A 313 -5.02 19.09 12.53
C GLY A 313 -3.80 18.61 11.77
N ARG A 314 -2.88 17.97 12.49
CA ARG A 314 -1.64 17.43 11.93
C ARG A 314 -1.68 15.92 11.84
N VAL A 315 -1.25 15.35 10.74
CA VAL A 315 -1.05 13.91 10.55
C VAL A 315 0.44 13.68 10.39
N ARG A 316 1.01 12.78 11.19
CA ARG A 316 2.43 12.46 11.11
C ARG A 316 2.66 11.07 10.53
N ILE A 317 3.70 11.00 9.71
CA ILE A 317 4.22 9.79 9.08
C ILE A 317 5.64 9.61 9.60
N GLY A 318 5.98 8.43 10.14
CA GLY A 318 7.28 8.25 10.77
C GLY A 318 7.55 6.82 11.26
N PRO A 319 8.76 6.57 11.77
CA PRO A 319 9.19 5.22 12.20
C PRO A 319 8.51 4.75 13.48
N ASN A 320 7.95 5.67 14.26
CA ASN A 320 7.29 5.35 15.52
C ASN A 320 5.89 4.75 15.26
N ARG A 321 5.58 3.63 15.91
CA ARG A 321 4.27 2.95 15.84
C ARG A 321 3.11 3.80 16.38
N ARG A 322 3.40 4.88 17.10
CA ARG A 322 2.42 5.86 17.59
C ARG A 322 2.15 7.01 16.61
N ARG A 323 2.64 6.92 15.37
CA ARG A 323 2.28 7.87 14.30
C ARG A 323 0.97 7.48 13.64
N HIS A 324 0.30 8.46 13.05
CA HIS A 324 -0.91 8.21 12.26
C HIS A 324 -0.63 7.24 11.12
N VAL A 325 0.53 7.38 10.48
CA VAL A 325 1.00 6.44 9.45
C VAL A 325 2.39 5.92 9.84
N PRO A 326 2.47 4.72 10.46
CA PRO A 326 3.74 4.15 10.85
C PRO A 326 4.47 3.59 9.62
N VAL A 327 5.67 4.11 9.33
CA VAL A 327 6.55 3.65 8.24
C VAL A 327 7.95 3.42 8.78
N ALA A 328 8.39 2.16 8.80
CA ALA A 328 9.71 1.81 9.31
C ALA A 328 10.85 2.35 8.43
N GLY A 329 11.97 2.70 9.06
CA GLY A 329 13.20 3.09 8.36
C GLY A 329 13.21 4.51 7.79
N LEU A 330 12.26 5.36 8.19
CA LEU A 330 12.35 6.80 8.00
C LEU A 330 13.31 7.41 9.05
N GLU A 331 14.23 8.24 8.58
CA GLU A 331 15.15 9.06 9.37
C GLU A 331 14.48 10.36 9.84
N HIS A 332 13.70 10.98 8.94
CA HIS A 332 12.92 12.17 9.24
C HIS A 332 11.42 11.85 9.18
N GLU A 333 10.66 12.48 10.07
CA GLU A 333 9.21 12.38 10.04
C GLU A 333 8.61 13.35 9.00
N VAL A 334 7.49 12.95 8.42
CA VAL A 334 6.72 13.81 7.53
C VAL A 334 5.45 14.26 8.25
N GLU A 335 5.24 15.57 8.30
CA GLU A 335 4.02 16.17 8.84
C GLU A 335 3.15 16.68 7.70
N LEU A 336 1.87 16.30 7.73
CA LEU A 336 0.82 16.80 6.86
C LEU A 336 -0.13 17.66 7.69
N SER A 337 -0.47 18.85 7.21
CA SER A 337 -1.51 19.70 7.79
C SER A 337 -2.34 20.33 6.69
N ILE A 338 -3.60 20.67 6.98
CA ILE A 338 -4.48 21.31 5.99
C ILE A 338 -4.83 22.71 6.48
N ALA A 339 -4.48 23.71 5.69
CA ALA A 339 -4.76 25.10 6.00
C ALA A 339 -5.03 25.88 4.71
N ARG A 340 -6.02 26.78 4.75
CA ARG A 340 -6.30 27.74 3.66
C ARG A 340 -6.49 27.10 2.27
N GLY A 341 -7.03 25.88 2.21
CA GLY A 341 -7.22 25.17 0.95
C GLY A 341 -5.95 24.52 0.38
N TYR A 342 -4.93 24.28 1.22
CA TYR A 342 -3.71 23.58 0.85
C TYR A 342 -3.40 22.46 1.85
N VAL A 343 -2.82 21.36 1.37
CA VAL A 343 -2.08 20.39 2.17
C VAL A 343 -0.65 20.89 2.27
N LYS A 344 -0.25 21.31 3.46
CA LYS A 344 1.13 21.65 3.79
C LYS A 344 1.87 20.39 4.22
N ILE A 345 2.99 20.12 3.57
CA ILE A 345 3.85 18.95 3.75
C ILE A 345 5.19 19.45 4.29
N THR A 346 5.57 19.00 5.48
CA THR A 346 6.83 19.39 6.12
C THR A 346 7.69 18.15 6.36
N CYS A 347 8.97 18.21 6.01
CA CYS A 347 9.96 17.20 6.35
C CYS A 347 11.35 17.84 6.46
N GLU A 348 12.07 17.54 7.55
CA GLU A 348 13.42 18.07 7.78
C GLU A 348 14.43 17.65 6.70
N GLY A 349 14.29 16.44 6.15
CA GLY A 349 15.14 15.97 5.04
C GLY A 349 14.86 16.68 3.71
N GLY A 350 13.74 17.39 3.62
CA GLY A 350 13.27 18.11 2.44
C GLY A 350 12.22 17.36 1.62
N VAL A 351 11.42 18.15 0.92
CA VAL A 351 10.24 17.79 0.15
C VAL A 351 10.43 18.32 -1.27
N ARG A 352 10.09 17.49 -2.25
CA ARG A 352 10.10 17.82 -3.68
C ARG A 352 8.74 17.45 -4.26
N VAL A 353 8.11 18.42 -4.91
CA VAL A 353 6.91 18.20 -5.72
C VAL A 353 7.35 18.38 -7.17
N PRO A 354 7.27 17.35 -8.02
CA PRO A 354 7.54 17.48 -9.44
C PRO A 354 6.46 18.38 -10.03
N CYS A 355 6.82 19.64 -10.26
CA CYS A 355 6.06 20.55 -11.09
C CYS A 355 6.37 20.21 -12.56
N LEU A 356 5.38 20.32 -13.45
CA LEU A 356 5.68 20.26 -14.89
C LEU A 356 6.69 21.37 -15.21
N GLY A 357 7.85 20.99 -15.73
CA GLY A 357 8.85 21.93 -16.26
C GLY A 357 10.02 22.32 -15.35
N ASP A 358 10.15 21.75 -14.15
CA ASP A 358 11.24 22.11 -13.24
C ASP A 358 12.24 20.94 -13.06
N ASP A 359 13.29 20.94 -13.89
CA ASP A 359 14.30 19.87 -14.02
C ASP A 359 15.30 19.76 -12.85
N GLY A 360 15.09 20.48 -11.73
CA GLY A 360 16.12 20.47 -10.68
C GLY A 360 15.81 21.16 -9.36
N VAL A 361 14.54 21.26 -8.94
CA VAL A 361 14.19 21.98 -7.71
C VAL A 361 14.92 21.40 -6.50
N ARG A 362 15.66 22.27 -5.81
CA ARG A 362 16.25 21.99 -4.50
C ARG A 362 15.16 21.49 -3.56
N ALA A 363 15.47 20.48 -2.76
CA ALA A 363 14.54 20.05 -1.73
C ALA A 363 14.28 21.21 -0.76
N GLU A 364 13.02 21.52 -0.51
CA GLU A 364 12.61 22.52 0.47
C GLU A 364 12.04 21.81 1.69
N ILE A 365 12.22 22.35 2.89
CA ILE A 365 11.71 21.73 4.12
C ILE A 365 10.18 21.64 4.12
N GLU A 366 9.53 22.51 3.35
CA GLU A 366 8.10 22.69 3.31
C GLU A 366 7.60 22.83 1.87
N LYS A 367 6.47 22.20 1.54
CA LYS A 367 5.75 22.40 0.27
C LYS A 367 4.25 22.43 0.52
N GLU A 368 3.53 23.20 -0.30
CA GLU A 368 2.08 23.27 -0.28
C GLU A 368 1.50 22.67 -1.57
N VAL A 369 0.45 21.88 -1.42
CA VAL A 369 -0.30 21.26 -2.53
C VAL A 369 -1.77 21.69 -2.42
N PRO A 370 -2.43 22.12 -3.52
CA PRO A 370 -3.85 22.48 -3.47
C PRO A 370 -4.73 21.39 -2.87
N CYS A 371 -5.73 21.78 -2.06
CA CYS A 371 -6.59 20.89 -1.30
C CYS A 371 -8.07 21.35 -1.34
N PRO A 372 -8.99 20.57 -1.94
CA PRO A 372 -8.74 19.26 -2.54
C PRO A 372 -7.85 19.38 -3.80
N PRO A 373 -7.02 18.38 -4.09
CA PRO A 373 -6.20 18.38 -5.31
C PRO A 373 -7.11 18.24 -6.53
N SER A 374 -6.85 18.99 -7.61
CA SER A 374 -7.57 18.86 -8.89
C SER A 374 -7.02 17.75 -9.78
N ARG A 375 -5.80 17.28 -9.49
CA ARG A 375 -5.08 16.23 -10.20
C ARG A 375 -4.23 15.44 -9.21
N ARG A 376 -3.79 14.26 -9.62
CA ARG A 376 -2.78 13.50 -8.86
C ARG A 376 -1.50 14.33 -8.72
N VAL A 377 -0.99 14.41 -7.48
CA VAL A 377 0.28 15.04 -7.13
C VAL A 377 1.13 14.01 -6.41
N ASP A 378 2.19 13.56 -7.07
CA ASP A 378 3.21 12.72 -6.45
C ASP A 378 4.23 13.62 -5.75
N VAL A 379 4.63 13.29 -4.54
CA VAL A 379 5.53 14.07 -3.70
C VAL A 379 6.65 13.16 -3.27
N THR A 380 7.88 13.58 -3.52
CA THR A 380 9.08 12.87 -3.09
C THR A 380 9.65 13.55 -1.87
N VAL A 381 9.89 12.77 -0.81
CA VAL A 381 10.41 13.26 0.46
C VAL A 381 11.72 12.55 0.76
N ASN A 382 12.75 13.31 1.14
CA ASN A 382 14.04 12.77 1.57
C ASN A 382 13.98 12.32 3.04
N ALA A 383 12.94 11.56 3.40
CA ALA A 383 12.71 11.07 4.75
C ALA A 383 13.55 9.82 5.07
N ARG A 384 14.30 9.28 4.11
CA ARG A 384 15.11 8.06 4.24
C ARG A 384 16.60 8.38 4.20
N PRO A 385 17.45 7.50 4.76
CA PRO A 385 18.90 7.62 4.62
C PRO A 385 19.30 7.71 3.15
N SER A 386 20.36 8.48 2.85
CA SER A 386 20.84 8.78 1.49
C SER A 386 21.16 7.55 0.63
N GLN A 387 21.34 6.38 1.24
CA GLN A 387 21.60 5.10 0.57
C GLN A 387 20.33 4.36 0.13
N ARG A 388 19.14 4.86 0.47
CA ARG A 388 17.84 4.26 0.11
C ARG A 388 17.11 5.14 -0.90
N PRO A 389 16.24 4.55 -1.74
CA PRO A 389 15.37 5.35 -2.60
C PRO A 389 14.53 6.31 -1.76
N PRO A 390 14.21 7.50 -2.30
CA PRO A 390 13.44 8.50 -1.56
C PRO A 390 12.02 7.99 -1.27
N PHE A 391 11.38 8.62 -0.30
CA PHE A 391 10.06 8.23 0.19
C PHE A 391 8.96 8.95 -0.60
N GLY A 392 8.06 8.21 -1.24
CA GLY A 392 6.95 8.75 -2.01
C GLY A 392 5.67 8.92 -1.21
N LEU A 393 4.94 9.98 -1.54
CA LEU A 393 3.55 10.22 -1.15
C LEU A 393 2.76 10.59 -2.41
N THR A 394 1.54 10.12 -2.55
CA THR A 394 0.64 10.58 -3.61
C THR A 394 -0.61 11.18 -2.99
N ILE A 395 -0.96 12.40 -3.40
CA ILE A 395 -2.21 13.07 -3.06
C ILE A 395 -3.05 13.14 -4.33
N ALA A 396 -4.21 12.49 -4.35
CA ALA A 396 -5.05 12.40 -5.54
C ALA A 396 -6.49 12.86 -5.26
N PRO A 397 -7.16 13.49 -6.26
CA PRO A 397 -8.58 13.79 -6.15
C PRO A 397 -9.38 12.52 -5.90
N LEU A 398 -10.50 12.65 -5.22
CA LEU A 398 -11.58 11.69 -5.37
C LEU A 398 -12.26 11.93 -6.70
N ASP A 399 -12.68 10.86 -7.37
CA ASP A 399 -13.57 11.02 -8.52
C ASP A 399 -14.80 11.83 -8.06
N PRO A 400 -15.23 12.85 -8.83
CA PRO A 400 -16.44 13.56 -8.49
C PRO A 400 -17.57 12.53 -8.41
N PRO A 401 -18.46 12.62 -7.41
CA PRO A 401 -19.61 11.73 -7.36
C PRO A 401 -20.33 11.85 -8.70
N THR A 402 -20.43 10.74 -9.44
CA THR A 402 -21.02 10.70 -10.76
C THR A 402 -22.41 11.33 -10.65
N ALA A 403 -22.61 12.52 -11.22
CA ALA A 403 -23.83 13.30 -11.05
C ALA A 403 -25.08 12.67 -11.73
N GLY A 404 -24.98 11.39 -12.12
CA GLY A 404 -25.87 10.72 -13.07
C GLY A 404 -26.98 9.84 -12.49
N GLU A 405 -27.16 9.74 -11.17
CA GLU A 405 -28.22 8.88 -10.59
C GLU A 405 -29.07 9.55 -9.49
N ALA A 406 -28.94 10.87 -9.28
CA ALA A 406 -29.73 11.60 -8.29
C ALA A 406 -31.09 12.13 -8.80
N ALA A 407 -31.52 11.73 -10.00
CA ALA A 407 -32.78 12.17 -10.60
C ALA A 407 -33.49 11.00 -11.30
N SER A 408 -34.13 10.11 -10.53
CA SER A 408 -35.27 9.29 -10.97
C SER A 408 -36.08 8.82 -9.77
#